data_AF-A0A933MP01-F1
#
_entry.id   AF-A0A933MP01-F1
#
_cell.length_a   1.000
_cell.length_b   1.000
_cell.length_c   1.000
_cell.angle_alpha   90.00
_cell.angle_beta   90.00
_cell.angle_gamma   90.00
#
_symmetry.space_group_name_H-M   'P 1'
#
loop_
_entity.id
_entity.type
_entity.pdbx_description
1 polymer ?
#
loop_
_entity_poly.entity_id
_entity_poly.type
_entity_poly.pdbx_seq_one_letter_code
_entity_poly.pdbx_strand_id
1 'polypeptide(L)'
;MQTENKKHERLLEPIRAGEIIEGPEEMSEEYRTHLVNLMQMQADSELSGGFGYVPWIVKGPTVPEMLAVATIVKDEVRHARVMYRLLADLGINPEEKIRQTDLTLRVSGDQDLGTARAAGDKRVNIFGRPNSPKNKVYRELRLKIRENDEVRRAFAAEVKEMLAGDPATHEDCQQALNRWYIRTMNIFGRPNSPKNKVYRELRLKIRENDEVRRAFAAEVKEIAEPLGLSLPAWRPKWEELPQEAVIPG
;
A
#
# COMPACT_ATOMS: atom_id res chain seq x y z
N MET A 1 -26.47 12.08 18.34
CA MET A 1 -26.93 11.80 16.96
C MET A 1 -27.17 13.07 16.14
N GLN A 2 -28.11 13.96 16.47
CA GLN A 2 -28.37 15.17 15.65
C GLN A 2 -27.17 16.14 15.57
N THR A 3 -26.40 16.31 16.64
CA THR A 3 -25.21 17.19 16.66
C THR A 3 -24.07 16.66 15.79
N GLU A 4 -23.88 15.34 15.77
CA GLU A 4 -22.83 14.70 14.98
C GLU A 4 -23.15 14.70 13.49
N ASN A 5 -24.40 14.43 13.12
CA ASN A 5 -24.83 14.54 11.71
C ASN A 5 -24.63 15.96 11.17
N LYS A 6 -24.96 16.98 11.97
CA LYS A 6 -24.69 18.39 11.61
C LYS A 6 -23.21 18.69 11.49
N LYS A 7 -22.36 18.11 12.36
CA LYS A 7 -20.90 18.27 12.28
C LYS A 7 -20.36 17.64 10.99
N HIS A 8 -20.82 16.43 10.67
CA HIS A 8 -20.45 15.75 9.43
C HIS A 8 -20.88 16.53 8.19
N GLU A 9 -22.13 16.99 8.12
CA GLU A 9 -22.63 17.80 6.99
C GLU A 9 -21.80 19.08 6.81
N ARG A 10 -21.47 19.78 7.89
CA ARG A 10 -20.62 20.97 7.86
C ARG A 10 -19.19 20.68 7.41
N LEU A 11 -18.67 19.49 7.68
CA LEU A 11 -17.34 19.06 7.27
C LEU A 11 -17.27 18.78 5.76
N LEU A 12 -18.38 18.41 5.11
CA LEU A 12 -18.37 18.07 3.68
C LEU A 12 -18.12 19.29 2.78
N GLU A 13 -18.56 20.49 3.17
CA GLU A 13 -18.31 21.72 2.40
C GLU A 13 -16.81 22.04 2.22
N PRO A 14 -16.01 22.19 3.30
CA PRO A 14 -14.58 22.48 3.17
C PRO A 14 -13.83 21.33 2.46
N ILE A 15 -14.21 20.07 2.71
CA ILE A 15 -13.66 18.90 2.00
C ILE A 15 -13.91 19.00 0.48
N ARG A 16 -15.13 19.40 0.06
CA ARG A 16 -15.47 19.57 -1.36
C ARG A 16 -14.71 20.73 -1.99
N ALA A 17 -14.57 21.84 -1.25
CA ALA A 17 -13.75 23.00 -1.62
C ALA A 17 -12.25 22.68 -1.69
N GLY A 18 -11.83 21.55 -1.11
CA GLY A 18 -10.44 21.09 -1.14
C GLY A 18 -9.57 21.68 -0.05
N GLU A 19 -10.19 22.19 1.02
CA GLU A 19 -9.54 22.64 2.23
C GLU A 19 -8.92 21.47 2.98
N ILE A 20 -7.89 21.78 3.79
CA ILE A 20 -7.13 20.79 4.54
C ILE A 20 -7.68 20.75 5.96
N ILE A 21 -8.07 19.56 6.40
CA ILE A 21 -8.45 19.33 7.81
C ILE A 21 -7.16 19.26 8.64
N GLU A 22 -6.99 20.17 9.60
CA GLU A 22 -5.73 20.33 10.33
C GLU A 22 -5.69 19.57 11.66
N GLY A 23 -6.81 19.51 12.38
CA GLY A 23 -6.87 18.95 13.73
C GLY A 23 -8.04 17.99 13.98
N PRO A 24 -7.97 17.15 15.04
CA PRO A 24 -9.04 16.23 15.42
C PRO A 24 -10.39 16.92 15.73
N GLU A 25 -10.35 18.15 16.21
CA GLU A 25 -11.51 18.98 16.56
C GLU A 25 -12.39 19.31 15.36
N GLU A 26 -11.78 19.45 14.17
CA GLU A 26 -12.47 19.70 12.90
C GLU A 26 -13.14 18.43 12.35
N MET A 27 -12.67 17.24 12.77
CA MET A 27 -13.14 15.96 12.23
C MET A 27 -14.50 15.57 12.82
N SER A 28 -15.41 15.11 11.96
CA SER A 28 -16.57 14.32 12.39
C SER A 28 -16.10 12.94 12.85
N GLU A 29 -16.90 12.26 13.67
CA GLU A 29 -16.62 10.91 14.16
C GLU A 29 -16.47 9.91 13.00
N GLU A 30 -17.36 10.01 12.00
CA GLU A 30 -17.30 9.20 10.78
C GLU A 30 -16.01 9.45 9.98
N TYR A 31 -15.65 10.72 9.75
CA TYR A 31 -14.41 11.08 9.05
C TYR A 31 -13.19 10.54 9.80
N ARG A 32 -13.13 10.76 11.11
CA ARG A 32 -12.03 10.28 11.97
C ARG A 32 -11.93 8.75 11.92
N THR A 33 -13.05 8.04 11.99
CA THR A 33 -13.09 6.57 11.93
C THR A 33 -12.50 6.07 10.61
N HIS A 34 -12.91 6.65 9.49
CA HIS A 34 -12.40 6.29 8.19
C HIS A 34 -10.92 6.64 7.99
N LEU A 35 -10.50 7.82 8.46
CA LEU A 35 -9.11 8.27 8.44
C LEU A 35 -8.21 7.32 9.23
N VAL A 36 -8.56 7.03 10.48
CA VAL A 36 -7.83 6.12 11.36
C VAL A 36 -7.75 4.73 10.75
N ASN A 37 -8.85 4.20 10.20
CA ASN A 37 -8.82 2.89 9.57
C ASN A 37 -7.84 2.84 8.39
N LEU A 38 -7.80 3.87 7.53
CA LEU A 38 -6.87 3.93 6.41
C LEU A 38 -5.41 4.07 6.86
N MET A 39 -5.16 4.92 7.86
CA MET A 39 -3.81 5.11 8.43
C MET A 39 -3.30 3.84 9.08
N GLN A 40 -4.16 3.14 9.82
CA GLN A 40 -3.85 1.86 10.43
C GLN A 40 -3.48 0.81 9.38
N MET A 41 -4.32 0.64 8.35
CA MET A 41 -4.07 -0.31 7.27
C MET A 41 -2.72 -0.06 6.59
N GLN A 42 -2.36 1.21 6.38
CA GLN A 42 -1.06 1.55 5.79
C GLN A 42 0.09 1.28 6.76
N ALA A 43 -0.03 1.68 8.03
CA ALA A 43 1.01 1.47 9.04
C ALA A 43 1.33 -0.02 9.22
N ASP A 44 0.28 -0.84 9.35
CA ASP A 44 0.39 -2.29 9.50
C ASP A 44 0.98 -2.92 8.23
N SER A 45 0.61 -2.41 7.05
CA SER A 45 1.15 -2.89 5.77
C SER A 45 2.65 -2.66 5.64
N GLU A 46 3.16 -1.49 6.03
CA GLU A 46 4.59 -1.19 5.91
C GLU A 46 5.41 -1.93 6.95
N LEU A 47 4.93 -2.03 8.20
CA LEU A 47 5.61 -2.85 9.20
C LEU A 47 5.64 -4.32 8.80
N SER A 48 4.51 -4.84 8.29
CA SER A 48 4.43 -6.19 7.76
C SER A 48 5.32 -6.36 6.53
N GLY A 49 5.42 -5.38 5.63
CA GLY A 49 6.35 -5.36 4.51
C GLY A 49 7.79 -5.51 4.98
N GLY A 50 8.21 -4.67 5.93
CA GLY A 50 9.53 -4.75 6.56
C GLY A 50 9.85 -6.14 7.12
N PHE A 51 8.96 -6.71 7.93
CA PHE A 51 9.14 -8.07 8.48
C PHE A 51 9.26 -9.15 7.39
N GLY A 52 8.57 -8.98 6.26
CA GLY A 52 8.65 -9.92 5.14
C GLY A 52 10.03 -9.96 4.48
N TYR A 53 10.76 -8.85 4.51
CA TYR A 53 12.10 -8.73 3.92
C TYR A 53 13.23 -9.10 4.88
N VAL A 54 13.01 -9.12 6.20
CA VAL A 54 14.05 -9.44 7.20
C VAL A 54 14.78 -10.76 6.89
N PRO A 55 14.11 -11.90 6.61
CA PRO A 55 14.81 -13.15 6.31
C PRO A 55 15.63 -13.13 5.03
N TRP A 56 15.38 -12.17 4.13
CA TRP A 56 16.08 -12.04 2.85
C TRP A 56 17.36 -11.24 2.95
N ILE A 57 17.58 -10.48 4.03
CA ILE A 57 18.81 -9.71 4.24
C ILE A 57 20.03 -10.65 4.18
N VAL A 58 19.98 -11.79 4.87
CA VAL A 58 21.09 -12.75 4.93
C VAL A 58 21.12 -13.72 3.74
N LYS A 59 20.10 -13.68 2.87
CA LYS A 59 20.01 -14.53 1.66
C LYS A 59 20.54 -13.83 0.41
N GLY A 60 20.81 -12.52 0.46
CA GLY A 60 21.43 -11.81 -0.66
C GLY A 60 22.77 -12.47 -1.01
N PRO A 61 23.03 -12.84 -2.28
CA PRO A 61 24.27 -13.52 -2.65
C PRO A 61 25.51 -12.62 -2.50
N THR A 62 25.34 -11.30 -2.55
CA THR A 62 26.42 -10.32 -2.44
C THR A 62 26.16 -9.24 -1.38
N VAL A 63 27.22 -8.59 -0.87
CA VAL A 63 27.11 -7.50 0.11
C VAL A 63 26.22 -6.34 -0.39
N PRO A 64 26.31 -5.88 -1.65
CA PRO A 64 25.39 -4.88 -2.18
C PRO A 64 23.91 -5.29 -2.09
N GLU A 65 23.56 -6.54 -2.38
CA GLU A 65 22.17 -7.02 -2.27
C GLU A 65 21.73 -7.16 -0.81
N MET A 66 22.61 -7.58 0.10
CA MET A 66 22.29 -7.57 1.54
C MET A 66 21.98 -6.14 2.01
N LEU A 67 22.78 -5.15 1.59
CA LEU A 67 22.58 -3.73 1.89
C LEU A 67 21.27 -3.21 1.27
N ALA A 68 20.92 -3.66 0.06
CA ALA A 68 19.66 -3.38 -0.60
C ALA A 68 18.46 -3.71 0.28
N VAL A 69 18.39 -4.98 0.69
CA VAL A 69 17.26 -5.53 1.42
C VAL A 69 17.22 -4.93 2.83
N ALA A 70 18.37 -4.75 3.47
CA ALA A 70 18.46 -4.08 4.77
C ALA A 70 17.93 -2.63 4.71
N THR A 71 18.25 -1.91 3.63
CA THR A 71 17.75 -0.54 3.41
C THR A 71 16.23 -0.53 3.21
N ILE A 72 15.69 -1.49 2.45
CA ILE A 72 14.23 -1.67 2.31
C ILE A 72 13.61 -1.88 3.70
N VAL A 73 14.08 -2.84 4.49
CA VAL A 73 13.54 -3.10 5.85
C VAL A 73 13.59 -1.85 6.72
N LYS A 74 14.74 -1.17 6.78
CA LYS A 74 14.94 0.04 7.59
C LYS A 74 13.88 1.09 7.27
N ASP A 75 13.67 1.34 5.99
CA ASP A 75 12.77 2.37 5.52
C ASP A 75 11.28 1.99 5.73
N GLU A 76 10.89 0.73 5.51
CA GLU A 76 9.53 0.23 5.78
C GLU A 76 9.17 0.42 7.26
N VAL A 77 10.10 0.05 8.16
CA VAL A 77 9.93 0.24 9.60
C VAL A 77 9.87 1.73 9.96
N ARG A 78 10.66 2.58 9.30
CA ARG A 78 10.61 4.03 9.51
C ARG A 78 9.26 4.60 9.06
N HIS A 79 8.72 4.18 7.93
CA HIS A 79 7.41 4.62 7.44
C HIS A 79 6.30 4.22 8.41
N ALA A 80 6.29 2.95 8.83
CA ALA A 80 5.38 2.46 9.86
C ALA A 80 5.47 3.29 11.15
N ARG A 81 6.68 3.58 11.63
CA ARG A 81 6.90 4.42 12.83
C ARG A 81 6.29 5.81 12.69
N VAL A 82 6.47 6.47 11.53
CA VAL A 82 5.87 7.79 11.30
C VAL A 82 4.34 7.71 11.34
N MET A 83 3.75 6.70 10.69
CA MET A 83 2.29 6.53 10.68
C MET A 83 1.72 6.19 12.05
N TYR A 84 2.38 5.32 12.81
CA TYR A 84 1.98 5.00 14.17
C TYR A 84 2.07 6.21 15.10
N ARG A 85 3.08 7.07 14.95
CA ARG A 85 3.13 8.34 15.70
C ARG A 85 1.94 9.24 15.38
N LEU A 86 1.57 9.37 14.12
CA LEU A 86 0.41 10.18 13.71
C LEU A 86 -0.91 9.58 14.20
N LEU A 87 -1.01 8.25 14.27
CA LEU A 87 -2.14 7.56 14.91
C LEU A 87 -2.20 7.86 16.42
N ALA A 88 -1.04 7.96 17.09
CA ALA A 88 -0.96 8.35 18.50
C ALA A 88 -1.46 9.79 18.73
N ASP A 89 -1.12 10.72 17.84
CA ASP A 89 -1.64 12.09 17.88
C ASP A 89 -3.18 12.13 17.71
N LEU A 90 -3.77 11.11 17.05
CA LEU A 90 -5.21 10.92 16.94
C LEU A 90 -5.82 10.14 18.13
N GLY A 91 -5.05 9.83 19.18
CA GLY A 91 -5.52 9.13 20.38
C GLY A 91 -5.64 7.61 20.24
N ILE A 92 -5.00 7.01 19.24
CA ILE A 92 -4.84 5.55 19.13
C ILE A 92 -3.58 5.15 19.90
N ASN A 93 -3.56 3.97 20.54
CA ASN A 93 -2.34 3.41 21.13
C ASN A 93 -1.69 2.44 20.12
N PRO A 94 -0.60 2.82 19.41
CA PRO A 94 0.01 1.97 18.41
C PRO A 94 0.65 0.71 18.99
N GLU A 95 1.31 0.83 20.15
CA GLU A 95 2.03 -0.29 20.78
C GLU A 95 1.08 -1.42 21.14
N GLU A 96 -0.10 -1.08 21.64
CA GLU A 96 -1.13 -2.06 21.95
C GLU A 96 -1.66 -2.74 20.68
N LYS A 97 -1.93 -1.98 19.62
CA LYS A 97 -2.38 -2.56 18.35
C LYS A 97 -1.34 -3.46 17.69
N ILE A 98 -0.07 -3.08 17.74
CA ILE A 98 1.04 -3.90 17.22
C ILE A 98 1.10 -5.23 17.97
N ARG A 99 0.99 -5.23 19.31
CA ARG A 99 0.99 -6.46 20.11
C ARG A 99 -0.19 -7.40 19.80
N GLN A 100 -1.34 -6.84 19.45
CA GLN A 100 -2.56 -7.61 19.13
C GLN A 100 -2.61 -8.12 17.69
N THR A 101 -1.68 -7.70 16.83
CA THR A 101 -1.69 -8.00 15.40
C THR A 101 -0.52 -8.91 15.03
N ASP A 102 -0.81 -10.09 14.48
CA ASP A 102 0.22 -10.88 13.81
C ASP A 102 0.59 -10.24 12.47
N LEU A 103 1.62 -9.38 12.52
CA LEU A 103 2.19 -8.70 11.36
C LEU A 103 3.17 -9.59 10.57
N THR A 104 3.47 -10.78 11.09
CA THR A 104 4.41 -11.74 10.48
C THR A 104 3.72 -12.76 9.60
N LEU A 105 2.40 -12.94 9.75
CA LEU A 105 1.63 -13.90 8.97
C LEU A 105 1.84 -13.73 7.47
N ARG A 106 2.12 -14.85 6.79
CA ARG A 106 2.29 -14.92 5.34
C ARG A 106 1.39 -15.99 4.76
N VAL A 107 0.67 -15.61 3.72
CA VAL A 107 0.07 -16.58 2.82
C VAL A 107 1.17 -17.05 1.86
N SER A 108 1.33 -18.38 1.75
CA SER A 108 2.38 -18.99 0.93
C SER A 108 2.33 -18.53 -0.53
N GLY A 109 3.51 -18.41 -1.17
CA GLY A 109 3.61 -17.97 -2.57
C GLY A 109 3.23 -19.04 -3.59
N ASP A 110 3.20 -20.30 -3.16
CA ASP A 110 3.02 -21.49 -4.02
C ASP A 110 1.57 -22.00 -4.02
N GLN A 111 0.71 -21.49 -3.14
CA GLN A 111 -0.70 -21.81 -3.16
C GLN A 111 -1.42 -21.03 -4.26
N ASP A 112 -2.26 -21.71 -5.03
CA ASP A 112 -3.26 -21.07 -5.87
C ASP A 112 -4.24 -20.34 -4.94
N LEU A 113 -4.00 -19.05 -4.73
CA LEU A 113 -4.70 -18.25 -3.72
C LEU A 113 -6.15 -17.95 -4.08
N GLY A 114 -6.63 -18.46 -5.22
CA GLY A 114 -7.96 -18.18 -5.72
C GLY A 114 -8.27 -16.70 -5.60
N THR A 115 -9.47 -16.40 -5.12
CA THR A 115 -9.90 -15.03 -4.81
C THR A 115 -10.40 -14.86 -3.39
N ALA A 116 -10.16 -15.87 -2.54
CA ALA A 116 -10.53 -15.84 -1.14
C ALA A 116 -9.71 -14.77 -0.39
N ARG A 117 -10.23 -14.34 0.76
CA ARG A 117 -9.61 -13.31 1.59
C ARG A 117 -8.69 -13.96 2.61
N ALA A 118 -7.38 -13.75 2.50
CA ALA A 118 -6.49 -13.99 3.62
C ALA A 118 -6.58 -12.85 4.63
N ALA A 119 -7.54 -12.95 5.55
CA ALA A 119 -7.85 -11.91 6.52
C ALA A 119 -6.67 -11.50 7.44
N GLY A 120 -5.64 -12.36 7.56
CA GLY A 120 -4.49 -12.13 8.43
C GLY A 120 -3.27 -11.48 7.77
N ASP A 121 -3.13 -11.51 6.44
CA ASP A 121 -1.98 -10.86 5.78
C ASP A 121 -2.27 -9.35 5.65
N LYS A 122 -1.37 -8.52 6.20
CA LYS A 122 -1.57 -7.07 6.36
C LYS A 122 -0.92 -6.24 5.26
N ARG A 123 -0.10 -6.83 4.37
CA ARG A 123 0.57 -6.17 3.24
C ARG A 123 -0.40 -5.66 2.16
N VAL A 124 -1.03 -4.52 2.39
CA VAL A 124 -2.02 -3.94 1.50
C VAL A 124 -1.41 -2.73 0.79
N ASN A 125 -1.14 -2.87 -0.51
CA ASN A 125 -0.55 -1.80 -1.31
C ASN A 125 -1.63 -0.81 -1.79
N ILE A 126 -2.20 0.00 -0.89
CA ILE A 126 -3.26 0.96 -1.25
C ILE A 126 -2.72 2.37 -1.59
N PHE A 127 -1.51 2.76 -1.15
CA PHE A 127 -1.14 4.20 -1.13
C PHE A 127 0.22 4.63 -1.70
N GLY A 128 0.93 3.78 -2.45
CA GLY A 128 2.26 4.16 -2.99
C GLY A 128 2.29 5.30 -4.04
N ARG A 129 1.17 5.64 -4.69
CA ARG A 129 1.13 6.61 -5.83
C ARG A 129 -0.22 7.36 -5.85
N PRO A 130 -0.39 8.50 -6.58
CA PRO A 130 -1.15 9.69 -6.16
C PRO A 130 -2.64 9.43 -5.85
N ASN A 131 -2.87 8.84 -4.68
CA ASN A 131 -4.17 8.57 -4.05
C ASN A 131 -4.30 9.33 -2.72
N SER A 132 -3.34 10.21 -2.42
CA SER A 132 -3.13 10.74 -1.08
C SER A 132 -4.30 11.61 -0.63
N PRO A 133 -4.80 11.41 0.60
CA PRO A 133 -5.77 12.29 1.24
C PRO A 133 -5.29 13.74 1.28
N LYS A 134 -6.22 14.69 1.16
CA LYS A 134 -5.94 16.12 1.36
C LYS A 134 -6.00 16.51 2.84
N ASN A 135 -5.31 15.77 3.70
CA ASN A 135 -5.18 16.09 5.13
C ASN A 135 -3.71 16.38 5.46
N LYS A 136 -3.47 17.33 6.37
CA LYS A 136 -2.15 17.77 6.82
C LYS A 136 -1.24 16.61 7.23
N VAL A 137 -1.80 15.70 8.03
CA VAL A 137 -1.14 14.47 8.51
C VAL A 137 -0.62 13.62 7.35
N TYR A 138 -1.45 13.43 6.33
CA TYR A 138 -1.08 12.65 5.14
C TYR A 138 -0.10 13.36 4.22
N ARG A 139 -0.19 14.69 4.11
CA ARG A 139 0.74 15.50 3.32
C ARG A 139 2.15 15.41 3.91
N GLU A 140 2.30 15.58 5.21
CA GLU A 140 3.59 15.49 5.90
C GLU A 140 4.18 14.08 5.81
N LEU A 141 3.35 13.04 5.97
CA LEU A 141 3.74 11.66 5.76
C LEU A 141 4.28 11.45 4.35
N ARG A 142 3.56 11.92 3.32
CA ARG A 142 3.94 11.75 1.91
C ARG A 142 5.29 12.39 1.60
N LEU A 143 5.58 13.57 2.15
CA LEU A 143 6.86 14.23 1.92
C LEU A 143 8.02 13.39 2.44
N LYS A 144 7.88 12.83 3.65
CA LYS A 144 8.89 11.96 4.29
C LYS A 144 9.05 10.63 3.57
N ILE A 145 7.96 10.04 3.08
CA ILE A 145 8.00 8.80 2.29
C ILE A 145 8.67 9.05 0.94
N ARG A 146 8.25 10.11 0.21
CA ARG A 146 8.73 10.40 -1.16
C ARG A 146 10.24 10.60 -1.23
N GLU A 147 10.81 11.35 -0.29
CA GLU A 147 12.25 11.60 -0.21
C GLU A 147 13.05 10.29 -0.10
N ASN A 148 12.53 9.31 0.63
CA ASN A 148 13.20 8.01 0.79
C ASN A 148 12.91 7.04 -0.35
N ASP A 149 11.72 7.09 -0.93
CA ASP A 149 11.34 6.28 -2.08
C ASP A 149 12.12 6.64 -3.36
N GLU A 150 12.62 7.87 -3.48
CA GLU A 150 13.49 8.26 -4.60
C GLU A 150 14.85 7.55 -4.52
N VAL A 151 15.48 7.53 -3.35
CA VAL A 151 16.74 6.81 -3.12
C VAL A 151 16.56 5.30 -3.30
N ARG A 152 15.47 4.74 -2.75
CA ARG A 152 15.12 3.32 -2.94
C ARG A 152 14.90 2.95 -4.40
N ARG A 153 14.22 3.81 -5.18
CA ARG A 153 13.93 3.52 -6.59
C ARG A 153 15.20 3.51 -7.43
N ALA A 154 16.14 4.42 -7.17
CA ALA A 154 17.44 4.41 -7.84
C ALA A 154 18.21 3.12 -7.56
N PHE A 155 18.32 2.74 -6.28
CA PHE A 155 19.01 1.52 -5.88
C PHE A 155 18.32 0.24 -6.39
N ALA A 156 16.99 0.18 -6.35
CA ALA A 156 16.22 -0.95 -6.86
C ALA A 156 16.28 -1.06 -8.40
N ALA A 157 16.47 0.06 -9.11
CA ALA A 157 16.68 0.04 -10.56
C ALA A 157 18.01 -0.63 -10.92
N GLU A 158 19.08 -0.29 -10.20
CA GLU A 158 20.42 -0.86 -10.39
C GLU A 158 20.43 -2.39 -10.19
N VAL A 159 19.81 -2.89 -9.11
CA VAL A 159 19.70 -4.34 -8.88
C VAL A 159 18.81 -5.03 -9.91
N LYS A 160 17.75 -4.38 -10.38
CA LYS A 160 16.86 -4.95 -11.41
C LYS A 160 17.54 -5.06 -12.77
N GLU A 161 18.28 -4.03 -13.18
CA GLU A 161 19.05 -4.06 -14.43
C GLU A 161 20.11 -5.16 -14.38
N MET A 162 20.76 -5.34 -13.23
CA MET A 162 21.71 -6.43 -13.03
C MET A 162 21.05 -7.82 -13.16
N LEU A 163 19.94 -8.05 -12.46
CA LEU A 163 19.28 -9.36 -12.42
C LEU A 163 18.51 -9.70 -13.71
N ALA A 164 17.85 -8.73 -14.33
CA ALA A 164 17.14 -8.97 -15.59
C ALA A 164 18.09 -8.97 -16.79
N GLY A 165 19.19 -8.22 -16.73
CA GLY A 165 20.21 -8.18 -17.77
C GLY A 165 21.09 -9.44 -17.82
N ASP A 166 21.20 -10.19 -16.73
CA ASP A 166 21.91 -11.46 -16.68
C ASP A 166 21.04 -12.60 -17.25
N PRO A 167 21.47 -13.28 -18.34
CA PRO A 167 20.75 -14.41 -18.91
C PRO A 167 20.47 -15.54 -17.91
N ALA A 168 21.32 -15.72 -16.89
CA ALA A 168 21.16 -16.77 -15.88
C ALA A 168 19.95 -16.54 -14.96
N THR A 169 19.55 -15.27 -14.75
CA THR A 169 18.47 -14.89 -13.82
C THR A 169 17.25 -14.28 -14.52
N HIS A 170 17.33 -14.01 -15.83
CA HIS A 170 16.22 -13.46 -16.61
C HIS A 170 14.95 -14.33 -16.53
N GLU A 171 15.08 -15.65 -16.66
CA GLU A 171 13.91 -16.55 -16.60
C GLU A 171 13.25 -16.51 -15.21
N ASP A 172 14.03 -16.54 -14.13
CA ASP A 172 13.52 -16.44 -12.77
C ASP A 172 12.81 -15.11 -12.53
N CYS A 173 13.36 -14.01 -13.07
CA CYS A 173 12.71 -12.69 -13.03
C CYS A 173 11.36 -12.70 -13.75
N GLN A 174 11.28 -13.33 -14.93
CA GLN A 174 10.03 -13.45 -15.69
C GLN A 174 9.01 -14.33 -14.95
N GLN A 175 9.42 -15.44 -14.35
CA GLN A 175 8.53 -16.30 -13.57
C GLN A 175 8.01 -15.59 -12.31
N ALA A 176 8.87 -14.81 -11.63
CA ALA A 176 8.46 -13.99 -10.51
C ALA A 176 7.45 -12.93 -10.93
N LEU A 177 7.67 -12.23 -12.06
CA LEU A 177 6.73 -11.26 -12.62
C LEU A 177 5.38 -11.91 -12.94
N ASN A 178 5.39 -13.09 -13.58
CA ASN A 178 4.18 -13.84 -13.93
C ASN A 178 3.31 -14.15 -12.71
N ARG A 179 3.93 -14.54 -11.58
CA ARG A 179 3.21 -14.84 -10.34
C ARG A 179 2.73 -13.58 -9.62
N TRP A 180 3.65 -12.66 -9.35
CA TRP A 180 3.36 -11.52 -8.47
C TRP A 180 2.49 -10.46 -9.12
N TYR A 181 2.60 -10.25 -10.44
CA TYR A 181 1.77 -9.28 -11.14
C TYR A 181 0.28 -9.63 -11.03
N ILE A 182 -0.10 -10.88 -11.36
CA ILE A 182 -1.49 -11.32 -11.29
C ILE A 182 -2.04 -11.20 -9.87
N ARG A 183 -1.25 -11.60 -8.87
CA ARG A 183 -1.60 -11.45 -7.46
C ARG A 183 -1.85 -9.99 -7.11
N THR A 184 -0.96 -9.07 -7.50
CA THR A 184 -1.12 -7.64 -7.20
C THR A 184 -2.33 -7.03 -7.90
N MET A 185 -2.62 -7.41 -9.14
CA MET A 185 -3.79 -6.90 -9.87
C MET A 185 -5.12 -7.25 -9.21
N ASN A 186 -5.15 -8.36 -8.46
CA ASN A 186 -6.30 -8.82 -7.68
C ASN A 186 -6.44 -8.08 -6.32
N ILE A 187 -5.39 -7.41 -5.82
CA ILE A 187 -5.41 -6.70 -4.52
C ILE A 187 -6.26 -5.43 -4.54
N PHE A 188 -6.35 -4.74 -5.68
CA PHE A 188 -6.99 -3.42 -5.76
C PHE A 188 -8.50 -3.43 -5.47
N GLY A 189 -9.16 -4.59 -5.45
CA GLY A 189 -10.60 -4.71 -5.24
C GLY A 189 -11.44 -4.34 -6.46
N ARG A 190 -12.74 -4.65 -6.46
CA ARG A 190 -13.61 -4.40 -7.62
C ARG A 190 -13.76 -2.90 -7.94
N PRO A 191 -14.05 -2.54 -9.20
CA PRO A 191 -14.56 -1.23 -9.57
C PRO A 191 -15.86 -0.93 -8.83
N ASN A 192 -16.15 0.36 -8.61
CA ASN A 192 -17.40 0.84 -7.99
C ASN A 192 -17.63 0.38 -6.54
N SER A 193 -16.56 0.10 -5.79
CA SER A 193 -16.62 -0.21 -4.36
C SER A 193 -17.41 0.86 -3.57
N PRO A 194 -18.42 0.47 -2.76
CA PRO A 194 -19.15 1.41 -1.91
C PRO A 194 -18.24 2.12 -0.91
N LYS A 195 -17.26 1.42 -0.34
CA LYS A 195 -16.31 2.01 0.61
C LYS A 195 -15.35 2.99 -0.07
N ASN A 196 -14.90 2.69 -1.30
CA ASN A 196 -14.12 3.63 -2.10
C ASN A 196 -14.91 4.91 -2.41
N LYS A 197 -16.22 4.81 -2.69
CA LYS A 197 -17.10 5.99 -2.88
C LYS A 197 -17.13 6.87 -1.63
N VAL A 198 -17.36 6.29 -0.45
CA VAL A 198 -17.31 7.02 0.84
C VAL A 198 -15.95 7.68 1.03
N TYR A 199 -14.85 6.96 0.83
CA TYR A 199 -13.51 7.54 0.94
C TYR A 199 -13.25 8.68 -0.04
N ARG A 200 -13.81 8.62 -1.24
CA ARG A 200 -13.71 9.71 -2.23
C ARG A 200 -14.54 10.92 -1.87
N GLU A 201 -15.76 10.72 -1.37
CA GLU A 201 -16.62 11.80 -0.88
C GLU A 201 -15.95 12.57 0.27
N LEU A 202 -15.28 11.84 1.16
CA LEU A 202 -14.49 12.40 2.26
C LEU A 202 -13.09 12.87 1.83
N ARG A 203 -12.73 12.79 0.54
CA ARG A 203 -11.37 13.09 0.02
C ARG A 203 -10.22 12.36 0.73
N LEU A 204 -10.54 11.23 1.36
CA LEU A 204 -9.58 10.28 1.94
C LEU A 204 -8.98 9.37 0.85
N LYS A 205 -9.63 9.26 -0.30
CA LYS A 205 -9.03 8.73 -1.53
C LYS A 205 -9.40 9.65 -2.68
N ILE A 206 -8.52 9.75 -3.68
CA ILE A 206 -8.79 10.59 -4.86
C ILE A 206 -9.32 9.75 -6.03
N ARG A 207 -8.78 8.54 -6.21
CA ARG A 207 -9.00 7.71 -7.39
C ARG A 207 -9.85 6.50 -7.08
N GLU A 208 -10.56 6.03 -8.11
CA GLU A 208 -11.29 4.76 -8.09
C GLU A 208 -10.30 3.57 -8.10
N ASN A 209 -10.69 2.42 -7.55
CA ASN A 209 -9.83 1.25 -7.45
C ASN A 209 -9.24 0.81 -8.81
N ASP A 210 -10.04 0.82 -9.87
CA ASP A 210 -9.63 0.41 -11.22
C ASP A 210 -8.75 1.44 -11.92
N GLU A 211 -8.93 2.73 -11.62
CA GLU A 211 -7.99 3.76 -12.07
C GLU A 211 -6.59 3.48 -11.51
N VAL A 212 -6.51 3.19 -10.21
CA VAL A 212 -5.24 2.87 -9.54
C VAL A 212 -4.62 1.63 -10.14
N ARG A 213 -5.42 0.58 -10.35
CA ARG A 213 -4.98 -0.66 -11.02
C ARG A 213 -4.38 -0.39 -12.40
N ARG A 214 -5.04 0.40 -13.25
CA ARG A 214 -4.55 0.73 -14.60
C ARG A 214 -3.24 1.52 -14.56
N ALA A 215 -3.11 2.47 -13.63
CA ALA A 215 -1.85 3.21 -13.46
C ALA A 215 -0.72 2.28 -13.00
N PHE A 216 -0.98 1.37 -12.06
CA PHE A 216 0.00 0.37 -11.66
C PHE A 216 0.45 -0.50 -12.84
N ALA A 217 -0.50 -0.98 -13.66
CA ALA A 217 -0.17 -1.78 -14.83
C ALA A 217 0.72 -1.02 -15.84
N ALA A 218 0.41 0.27 -16.08
CA ALA A 218 1.21 1.12 -16.97
C ALA A 218 2.64 1.31 -16.43
N GLU A 219 2.80 1.56 -15.14
CA GLU A 219 4.13 1.75 -14.53
C GLU A 219 4.95 0.45 -14.51
N VAL A 220 4.32 -0.69 -14.23
CA VAL A 220 5.01 -1.98 -14.29
C VAL A 220 5.46 -2.25 -15.73
N LYS A 221 4.65 -1.89 -16.72
CA LYS A 221 5.00 -2.00 -18.13
C LYS A 221 6.22 -1.15 -18.49
N GLU A 222 6.22 0.13 -18.10
CA GLU A 222 7.35 1.05 -18.33
C GLU A 222 8.66 0.55 -17.70
N ILE A 223 8.58 -0.18 -16.58
CA ILE A 223 9.76 -0.76 -15.92
C ILE A 223 10.18 -2.08 -16.57
N ALA A 224 9.23 -2.92 -16.99
CA ALA A 224 9.50 -4.27 -17.49
C ALA A 224 10.02 -4.28 -18.93
N GLU A 225 9.48 -3.44 -19.81
CA GLU A 225 9.82 -3.43 -21.24
C GLU A 225 11.32 -3.19 -21.50
N PRO A 226 11.98 -2.19 -20.87
CA PRO A 226 13.42 -1.99 -21.06
C PRO A 226 14.29 -3.15 -20.56
N LEU A 227 13.76 -3.97 -19.66
CA LEU A 227 14.45 -5.13 -19.08
C LEU A 227 14.22 -6.42 -19.87
N GLY A 228 13.55 -6.37 -21.02
CA GLY A 228 13.21 -7.55 -21.82
C GLY A 228 12.11 -8.43 -21.23
N LEU A 229 11.45 -7.99 -20.16
CA LEU A 229 10.38 -8.72 -19.49
C LEU A 229 9.02 -8.47 -20.15
N SER A 230 8.21 -9.51 -20.24
CA SER A 230 6.85 -9.46 -20.78
C SER A 230 5.82 -9.40 -19.65
N LEU A 231 4.88 -8.46 -19.73
CA LEU A 231 3.77 -8.42 -18.76
C LEU A 231 2.78 -9.55 -19.05
N PRO A 232 2.42 -10.36 -18.05
CA PRO A 232 1.41 -11.40 -18.24
C PRO A 232 0.02 -10.78 -18.45
N ALA A 233 -0.79 -11.41 -19.29
CA ALA A 233 -2.17 -10.99 -19.49
C ALA A 233 -2.99 -11.19 -18.21
N TRP A 234 -3.60 -10.12 -17.71
CA TRP A 234 -4.52 -10.19 -16.58
C TRP A 234 -5.97 -10.08 -17.07
N ARG A 235 -6.77 -11.11 -16.77
CA ARG A 235 -8.20 -11.18 -17.12
C ARG A 235 -9.02 -11.33 -15.83
N PRO A 236 -9.69 -10.28 -15.34
CA PRO A 236 -10.41 -10.35 -14.08
C PRO A 236 -11.65 -11.22 -14.20
N LYS A 237 -11.88 -12.05 -13.18
CA LYS A 237 -13.18 -12.62 -12.88
C LYS A 237 -13.79 -11.83 -11.74
N TRP A 238 -14.60 -10.83 -12.06
CA TRP A 238 -15.03 -9.84 -11.08
C TRP A 238 -15.80 -10.45 -9.93
N GLU A 239 -16.61 -11.48 -10.19
CA GLU A 239 -17.45 -12.19 -9.23
C GLU A 239 -16.63 -12.92 -8.18
N GLU A 240 -15.40 -13.28 -8.51
CA GLU A 240 -14.49 -13.97 -7.62
C GLU A 240 -13.68 -12.95 -6.78
N LEU A 241 -13.31 -11.78 -7.32
CA LEU A 241 -12.47 -10.79 -6.63
C LEU A 241 -13.14 -10.16 -5.40
N PRO A 242 -12.38 -9.73 -4.37
CA PRO A 242 -12.95 -9.02 -3.24
C PRO A 242 -13.52 -7.65 -3.68
N GLN A 243 -14.67 -7.27 -3.10
CA GLN A 243 -15.27 -5.96 -3.38
C GLN A 243 -14.35 -4.81 -2.96
N GLU A 244 -13.61 -5.00 -1.87
CA GLU A 244 -12.69 -4.02 -1.30
C GLU A 244 -11.23 -4.39 -1.58
N ALA A 245 -10.36 -3.38 -1.56
CA ALA A 245 -8.93 -3.60 -1.67
C ALA A 245 -8.42 -4.39 -0.46
N VAL A 246 -8.04 -5.64 -0.68
CA VAL A 246 -7.53 -6.58 0.32
C VAL A 246 -6.55 -7.54 -0.35
N ILE A 247 -5.70 -8.19 0.44
CA ILE A 247 -4.83 -9.24 -0.09
C ILE A 247 -5.68 -10.50 -0.35
N PRO A 248 -5.68 -11.03 -1.58
CA PRO A 248 -6.23 -12.34 -1.85
C PRO A 248 -5.30 -13.40 -1.24
N GLY A 249 -5.88 -14.42 -0.63
CA GLY A 249 -5.15 -15.54 -0.07
C GLY A 249 -6.05 -16.66 0.41
#